data_AF-A6F1G3-F1
#
_entry.id   AF-A6F1G3-F1
#
_cell.length_a   1.000
_cell.length_b   1.000
_cell.length_c   1.000
_cell.angle_alpha   90.00
_cell.angle_beta   90.00
_cell.angle_gamma   90.00
#
_symmetry.space_group_name_H-M   'P 1'
#
loop_
_entity.id
_entity.type
_entity.pdbx_description
1 polymer ?
#
loop_
_entity_poly.entity_id
_entity_poly.type
_entity_poly.pdbx_seq_one_letter_code
_entity_poly.pdbx_strand_id
1 'polypeptide(L)'
;MSPVALAELEPISEQEMSQVQGQAMMTVDHVDGVNHRFTRVTLGVDAETRLNADSVVMGGDDSGADLDIKNFALGHYVRDDTRVQIDGNTYNVDEVVPFEGIEPYLELAERDGQLSGFRFGLNQARGTLSGEFASFSGNLNLKINDADGNPVDAMLFDDAGVATNHRATQIGLAGEDGTCSQCVPLTNLLSMDIGVDNGDGTVGFTEDLFLAFQRESVDWQDLGGPGAIQGPEGVFLNLPTSMTLDMQTLQNGVQRERTHYVDRGTGMF
;
A
#
# COMPACT_ATOMS: atom_id res chain seq x y z
N MET A 1 -38.66 -1.83 51.43
CA MET A 1 -38.01 -0.55 51.06
C MET A 1 -37.03 -0.86 49.95
N SER A 2 -37.23 -0.33 48.76
CA SER A 2 -36.32 -0.53 47.61
C SER A 2 -35.07 0.34 47.75
N PRO A 3 -33.87 -0.14 47.36
CA PRO A 3 -32.70 0.70 47.28
C PRO A 3 -32.82 1.65 46.08
N VAL A 4 -32.55 2.94 46.31
CA VAL A 4 -32.44 3.95 45.25
C VAL A 4 -31.00 3.89 44.74
N ALA A 5 -30.80 3.57 43.46
CA ALA A 5 -29.52 3.69 42.80
C ALA A 5 -29.33 5.15 42.38
N LEU A 6 -28.41 5.85 43.04
CA LEU A 6 -27.93 7.16 42.62
C LEU A 6 -26.74 6.93 41.67
N ALA A 7 -26.98 7.02 40.37
CA ALA A 7 -25.92 7.11 39.38
C ALA A 7 -25.78 8.59 38.99
N GLU A 8 -24.83 9.27 39.61
CA GLU A 8 -24.38 10.59 39.17
C GLU A 8 -23.15 10.40 38.28
N LEU A 9 -23.09 11.13 37.18
CA LEU A 9 -21.90 11.21 36.35
C LEU A 9 -20.92 12.18 37.03
N GLU A 10 -19.94 11.64 37.74
CA GLU A 10 -18.86 12.45 38.33
C GLU A 10 -17.81 12.75 37.25
N PRO A 11 -17.45 14.03 37.02
CA PRO A 11 -16.38 14.39 36.11
C PRO A 11 -15.06 13.76 36.59
N ILE A 12 -14.34 13.10 35.68
CA ILE A 12 -13.02 12.54 35.97
C ILE A 12 -12.07 13.65 36.47
N SER A 13 -11.33 13.38 37.53
CA SER A 13 -10.41 14.36 38.12
C SER A 13 -9.17 14.57 37.24
N GLU A 14 -8.53 15.74 37.30
CA GLU A 14 -7.26 15.99 36.58
C GLU A 14 -6.17 14.98 36.94
N GLN A 15 -6.23 14.41 38.14
CA GLN A 15 -5.29 13.42 38.64
C GLN A 15 -5.52 12.02 38.05
N GLU A 16 -6.78 11.68 37.74
CA GLU A 16 -7.14 10.50 36.96
C GLU A 16 -6.89 10.70 35.46
N MET A 17 -7.13 11.91 34.92
CA MET A 17 -6.71 12.26 33.56
C MET A 17 -5.19 12.21 33.37
N SER A 18 -4.41 12.54 34.41
CA SER A 18 -2.94 12.40 34.41
C SER A 18 -2.48 10.94 34.36
N GLN A 19 -3.33 9.97 34.73
CA GLN A 19 -3.03 8.54 34.61
C GLN A 19 -3.40 7.97 33.24
N VAL A 20 -4.17 8.72 32.44
CA VAL A 20 -4.43 8.40 31.03
C VAL A 20 -3.26 8.93 30.19
N GLN A 21 -2.09 8.31 30.34
CA GLN A 21 -0.93 8.57 29.48
C GLN A 21 -0.96 7.61 28.29
N GLY A 22 -1.80 7.95 27.32
CA GLY A 22 -1.85 7.36 25.99
C GLY A 22 -2.07 8.48 24.98
N GLN A 23 -1.11 9.39 24.86
CA GLN A 23 -1.22 10.49 23.91
C GLN A 23 -0.82 9.99 22.52
N ALA A 24 -1.76 9.35 21.82
CA ALA A 24 -1.70 9.34 20.37
C ALA A 24 -1.81 10.80 19.92
N MET A 25 -0.67 11.41 19.62
CA MET A 25 -0.61 12.80 19.19
C MET A 25 -1.25 12.90 17.80
N MET A 26 -2.30 13.71 17.66
CA MET A 26 -2.85 14.02 16.33
C MET A 26 -2.25 15.33 15.85
N THR A 27 -1.64 15.34 14.67
CA THR A 27 -1.24 16.59 14.00
C THR A 27 -2.21 16.92 12.89
N VAL A 28 -2.44 18.21 12.68
CA VAL A 28 -3.27 18.71 11.58
C VAL A 28 -2.46 19.73 10.81
N ASP A 29 -2.17 19.39 9.57
CA ASP A 29 -1.36 20.19 8.66
C ASP A 29 -2.24 20.68 7.51
N HIS A 30 -2.04 21.93 7.11
CA HIS A 30 -2.68 22.51 5.94
C HIS A 30 -1.59 22.86 4.93
N VAL A 31 -1.71 22.35 3.71
CA VAL A 31 -0.74 22.62 2.66
C VAL A 31 -1.47 23.07 1.40
N ASP A 32 -1.06 24.21 0.86
CA ASP A 32 -1.56 24.69 -0.43
C ASP A 32 -0.78 23.99 -1.55
N GLY A 33 -1.49 23.22 -2.37
CA GLY A 33 -0.98 22.67 -3.62
C GLY A 33 -1.21 23.61 -4.80
N VAL A 34 -0.88 23.15 -6.00
CA VAL A 34 -1.05 23.95 -7.23
C VAL A 34 -2.54 24.21 -7.52
N ASN A 35 -3.36 23.16 -7.45
CA ASN A 35 -4.77 23.19 -7.84
C ASN A 35 -5.75 22.88 -6.69
N HIS A 36 -5.24 22.42 -5.55
CA HIS A 36 -6.02 21.97 -4.39
C HIS A 36 -5.36 22.45 -3.11
N ARG A 37 -6.19 22.65 -2.09
CA ARG A 37 -5.73 22.80 -0.70
C ARG A 37 -5.87 21.48 0.01
N PHE A 38 -4.82 21.06 0.70
CA PHE A 38 -4.77 19.81 1.43
C PHE A 38 -4.92 20.05 2.93
N THR A 39 -5.71 19.20 3.58
CA THR A 39 -5.79 19.10 5.04
C THR A 39 -5.43 17.69 5.44
N ARG A 40 -4.28 17.52 6.10
CA ARG A 40 -3.79 16.23 6.57
C ARG A 40 -3.99 16.10 8.06
N VAL A 41 -4.53 14.97 8.49
CA VAL A 41 -4.62 14.55 9.88
C VAL A 41 -3.72 13.33 10.04
N THR A 42 -2.60 13.49 10.75
CA THR A 42 -1.65 12.42 11.01
C THR A 42 -1.82 11.92 12.44
N LEU A 43 -1.84 10.60 12.62
CA LEU A 43 -1.92 9.95 13.91
C LEU A 43 -0.52 9.54 14.34
N GLY A 44 -0.04 10.00 15.49
CA GLY A 44 1.24 9.61 16.09
C GLY A 44 1.18 8.21 16.69
N VAL A 45 0.91 7.22 15.86
CA VAL A 45 0.86 5.79 16.21
C VAL A 45 1.70 4.99 15.24
N ASP A 46 2.39 3.98 15.77
CA ASP A 46 3.10 2.98 14.97
C ASP A 46 2.28 1.69 14.99
N ALA A 47 1.99 1.16 13.81
CA ALA A 47 1.12 0.02 13.62
C ALA A 47 1.87 -1.14 12.99
N GLU A 48 1.99 -2.23 13.75
CA GLU A 48 2.36 -3.55 13.22
C GLU A 48 1.07 -4.32 12.93
N THR A 49 0.86 -4.69 11.67
CA THR A 49 -0.40 -5.28 11.24
C THR A 49 -0.19 -6.59 10.48
N ARG A 50 -1.16 -7.50 10.65
CA ARG A 50 -1.35 -8.63 9.74
C ARG A 50 -2.80 -8.63 9.31
N LEU A 51 -3.03 -8.28 8.06
CA LEU A 51 -4.37 -8.21 7.49
C LEU A 51 -4.52 -9.27 6.41
N ASN A 52 -5.71 -9.88 6.33
CA ASN A 52 -6.05 -10.86 5.31
C ASN A 52 -7.50 -10.64 4.89
N ALA A 53 -7.74 -10.59 3.59
CA ALA A 53 -9.06 -10.44 3.00
C ALA A 53 -9.18 -11.33 1.76
N ASP A 54 -10.36 -11.90 1.54
CA ASP A 54 -10.61 -12.79 0.40
C ASP A 54 -10.61 -12.00 -0.91
N SER A 55 -11.21 -10.82 -0.87
CA SER A 55 -11.24 -9.91 -1.99
C SER A 55 -11.31 -8.46 -1.52
N VAL A 56 -10.61 -7.60 -2.23
CA VAL A 56 -10.65 -6.15 -2.12
C VAL A 56 -11.03 -5.61 -3.49
N VAL A 57 -12.26 -5.11 -3.60
CA VAL A 57 -12.78 -4.50 -4.83
C VAL A 57 -13.18 -3.07 -4.53
N MET A 58 -12.59 -2.10 -5.22
CA MET A 58 -12.82 -0.68 -4.98
C MET A 58 -12.93 0.11 -6.28
N GLY A 59 -13.75 1.17 -6.24
CA GLY A 59 -14.02 2.01 -7.40
C GLY A 59 -14.78 1.26 -8.48
N GLY A 60 -14.75 1.80 -9.69
CA GLY A 60 -15.32 1.13 -10.86
C GLY A 60 -16.65 1.66 -11.37
N ASP A 61 -17.04 1.08 -12.50
CA ASP A 61 -18.29 1.28 -13.23
C ASP A 61 -18.70 -0.02 -13.95
N ASP A 62 -19.64 0.06 -14.89
CA ASP A 62 -20.13 -1.10 -15.66
C ASP A 62 -19.03 -1.84 -16.45
N SER A 63 -17.85 -1.23 -16.65
CA SER A 63 -16.71 -1.82 -17.35
C SER A 63 -15.67 -2.48 -16.43
N GLY A 64 -15.78 -2.34 -15.10
CA GLY A 64 -14.90 -3.01 -14.15
C GLY A 64 -14.54 -2.17 -12.93
N ALA A 65 -13.77 -2.75 -12.01
CA ALA A 65 -13.28 -2.08 -10.80
C ALA A 65 -11.93 -1.40 -11.04
N ASP A 66 -11.68 -0.29 -10.34
CA ASP A 66 -10.40 0.42 -10.39
C ASP A 66 -9.29 -0.37 -9.67
N LEU A 67 -9.64 -1.05 -8.57
CA LEU A 67 -8.81 -2.03 -7.89
C LEU A 67 -9.62 -3.32 -7.68
N ASP A 68 -9.08 -4.45 -8.13
CA ASP A 68 -9.60 -5.79 -7.86
C ASP A 68 -8.44 -6.72 -7.46
N ILE A 69 -8.40 -7.07 -6.18
CA ILE A 69 -7.35 -7.89 -5.58
C ILE A 69 -8.00 -9.07 -4.87
N LYS A 70 -7.61 -10.29 -5.24
CA LYS A 70 -8.00 -11.51 -4.51
C LYS A 70 -6.90 -11.97 -3.58
N ASN A 71 -7.29 -12.68 -2.53
CA ASN A 71 -6.38 -13.22 -1.53
C ASN A 71 -5.44 -12.12 -0.98
N PHE A 72 -5.98 -10.94 -0.69
CA PHE A 72 -5.19 -9.82 -0.21
C PHE A 72 -4.63 -10.11 1.18
N ALA A 73 -3.37 -9.80 1.40
CA ALA A 73 -2.74 -9.91 2.70
C ALA A 73 -1.62 -8.87 2.90
N LEU A 74 -1.46 -8.45 4.15
CA LEU A 74 -0.33 -7.66 4.63
C LEU A 74 0.38 -8.44 5.74
N GLY A 75 1.71 -8.49 5.65
CA GLY A 75 2.57 -9.32 6.50
C GLY A 75 2.47 -10.82 6.15
N HIS A 76 3.39 -11.61 6.70
CA HIS A 76 3.46 -13.04 6.41
C HIS A 76 4.00 -13.86 7.57
N TYR A 77 3.87 -15.18 7.45
CA TYR A 77 4.43 -16.19 8.34
C TYR A 77 5.74 -16.72 7.78
N VAL A 78 6.67 -16.97 8.68
CA VAL A 78 7.97 -17.53 8.34
C VAL A 78 7.81 -19.00 7.96
N ARG A 79 8.38 -19.38 6.80
CA ARG A 79 8.46 -20.77 6.33
C ARG A 79 9.77 -21.45 6.71
N ASP A 80 10.85 -20.68 6.79
CA ASP A 80 12.21 -21.13 6.98
C ASP A 80 12.89 -20.21 7.99
N ASP A 81 13.31 -20.77 9.12
CA ASP A 81 13.94 -20.02 10.22
C ASP A 81 15.38 -19.60 9.94
N THR A 82 15.96 -20.08 8.84
CA THR A 82 17.28 -19.65 8.35
C THR A 82 17.21 -18.50 7.36
N ARG A 83 16.01 -18.17 6.85
CA ARG A 83 15.79 -17.06 5.92
C ARG A 83 15.83 -15.73 6.68
N VAL A 84 16.75 -14.85 6.30
CA VAL A 84 16.73 -13.43 6.67
C VAL A 84 15.54 -12.79 5.97
N GLN A 85 14.66 -12.14 6.74
CA GLN A 85 13.47 -11.47 6.23
C GLN A 85 13.82 -10.06 5.75
N ILE A 86 12.84 -9.39 5.15
CA ILE A 86 13.02 -8.07 4.53
C ILE A 86 13.50 -6.99 5.52
N ASP A 87 13.26 -7.16 6.81
CA ASP A 87 13.70 -6.23 7.85
C ASP A 87 15.14 -6.48 8.34
N GLY A 88 15.82 -7.50 7.79
CA GLY A 88 17.17 -7.91 8.15
C GLY A 88 17.24 -8.90 9.32
N ASN A 89 16.11 -9.33 9.88
CA ASN A 89 16.08 -10.26 11.00
C ASN A 89 15.75 -11.70 10.58
N THR A 90 16.12 -12.66 11.42
CA THR A 90 15.67 -14.06 11.33
C THR A 90 14.64 -14.33 12.41
N TYR A 91 13.64 -15.14 12.08
CA TYR A 91 12.50 -15.46 12.93
C TYR A 91 12.32 -16.97 13.00
N ASN A 92 11.65 -17.48 14.04
CA ASN A 92 11.33 -18.91 14.08
C ASN A 92 10.25 -19.25 13.05
N VAL A 93 10.22 -20.51 12.60
CA VAL A 93 9.11 -21.01 11.76
C VAL A 93 7.77 -20.75 12.47
N ASP A 94 6.78 -20.34 11.69
CA ASP A 94 5.44 -19.93 12.14
C ASP A 94 5.35 -18.60 12.91
N GLU A 95 6.46 -17.89 13.13
CA GLU A 95 6.39 -16.50 13.58
C GLU A 95 5.92 -15.58 12.45
N VAL A 96 5.40 -14.42 12.84
CA VAL A 96 4.86 -13.42 11.92
C VAL A 96 5.90 -12.32 11.70
N VAL A 97 6.16 -12.02 10.43
CA VAL A 97 6.78 -10.77 10.00
C VAL A 97 5.63 -9.80 9.70
N PRO A 98 5.40 -8.77 10.54
CA PRO A 98 4.28 -7.86 10.37
C PRO A 98 4.50 -6.91 9.18
N PHE A 99 3.41 -6.31 8.71
CA PHE A 99 3.48 -5.09 7.94
C PHE A 99 3.53 -3.90 8.89
N GLU A 100 4.56 -3.08 8.79
CA GLU A 100 4.82 -1.93 9.63
C GLU A 100 4.36 -0.65 8.91
N GLY A 101 3.47 0.08 9.57
CA GLY A 101 3.03 1.41 9.16
C GLY A 101 3.25 2.41 10.27
N ILE A 102 4.03 3.44 10.00
CA ILE A 102 4.37 4.50 10.94
C ILE A 102 3.56 5.74 10.57
N GLU A 103 2.94 6.33 11.58
CA GLU A 103 2.16 7.55 11.49
C GLU A 103 1.12 7.56 10.36
N PRO A 104 0.04 6.75 10.46
CA PRO A 104 -1.02 6.77 9.47
C PRO A 104 -1.69 8.13 9.41
N TYR A 105 -2.07 8.55 8.20
CA TYR A 105 -2.73 9.81 7.95
C TYR A 105 -3.97 9.67 7.08
N LEU A 106 -4.90 10.60 7.27
CA LEU A 106 -5.99 10.91 6.35
C LEU A 106 -5.76 12.31 5.80
N GLU A 107 -5.76 12.46 4.48
CA GLU A 107 -5.61 13.76 3.83
C GLU A 107 -6.78 14.05 2.91
N LEU A 108 -7.35 15.25 3.04
CA LEU A 108 -8.45 15.75 2.22
C LEU A 108 -7.91 16.73 1.18
N ALA A 109 -8.38 16.61 -0.06
CA ALA A 109 -8.10 17.56 -1.14
C ALA A 109 -9.35 18.39 -1.45
N GLU A 110 -9.22 19.71 -1.36
CA GLU A 110 -10.31 20.65 -1.63
C GLU A 110 -9.98 21.61 -2.76
N ARG A 111 -10.96 21.90 -3.62
CA ARG A 111 -10.90 22.95 -4.65
C ARG A 111 -12.18 23.78 -4.56
N ASP A 112 -12.04 25.11 -4.52
CA ASP A 112 -13.18 26.06 -4.43
C ASP A 112 -14.18 25.77 -3.29
N GLY A 113 -13.68 25.26 -2.16
CA GLY A 113 -14.50 24.90 -0.99
C GLY A 113 -15.32 23.61 -1.17
N GLN A 114 -15.01 22.80 -2.18
CA GLN A 114 -15.59 21.48 -2.41
C GLN A 114 -14.54 20.38 -2.24
N LEU A 115 -14.95 19.23 -1.70
CA LEU A 115 -14.09 18.06 -1.59
C LEU A 115 -13.89 17.43 -2.98
N SER A 116 -12.66 17.45 -3.46
CA SER A 116 -12.22 16.82 -4.70
C SER A 116 -11.88 15.34 -4.47
N GLY A 117 -11.34 15.00 -3.31
CA GLY A 117 -10.98 13.63 -2.94
C GLY A 117 -10.37 13.52 -1.56
N PHE A 118 -10.07 12.30 -1.13
CA PHE A 118 -9.31 12.02 0.09
C PHE A 118 -8.34 10.85 -0.15
N ARG A 119 -7.25 10.81 0.61
CA ARG A 119 -6.35 9.65 0.66
C ARG A 119 -6.08 9.22 2.09
N PHE A 120 -5.94 7.92 2.28
CA PHE A 120 -5.39 7.32 3.48
C PHE A 120 -4.02 6.76 3.16
N GLY A 121 -3.02 7.07 3.97
CA GLY A 121 -1.66 6.61 3.76
C GLY A 121 -0.89 6.44 5.04
N LEU A 122 0.36 6.03 4.88
CA LEU A 122 1.34 5.90 5.95
C LEU A 122 2.49 6.86 5.65
N ASN A 123 2.95 7.61 6.65
CA ASN A 123 4.14 8.45 6.45
C ASN A 123 5.34 7.58 6.09
N GLN A 124 5.49 6.45 6.79
CA GLN A 124 6.48 5.44 6.49
C GLN A 124 5.85 4.06 6.50
N ALA A 125 6.20 3.23 5.52
CA ALA A 125 5.69 1.87 5.41
C ALA A 125 6.81 0.89 5.04
N ARG A 126 6.76 -0.30 5.64
CA ARG A 126 7.57 -1.45 5.25
C ARG A 126 6.80 -2.73 5.48
N GLY A 127 6.86 -3.66 4.55
CA GLY A 127 6.24 -4.97 4.77
C GLY A 127 6.03 -5.74 3.49
N THR A 128 5.42 -6.91 3.61
CA THR A 128 5.02 -7.69 2.43
C THR A 128 3.54 -7.48 2.13
N LEU A 129 3.20 -7.22 0.87
CA LEU A 129 1.83 -7.23 0.35
C LEU A 129 1.67 -8.42 -0.59
N SER A 130 0.76 -9.33 -0.26
CA SER A 130 0.42 -10.48 -1.11
C SER A 130 -0.99 -10.36 -1.68
N GLY A 131 -1.18 -10.72 -2.95
CA GLY A 131 -2.49 -10.65 -3.60
C GLY A 131 -2.44 -11.05 -5.06
N GLU A 132 -3.59 -11.33 -5.64
CA GLU A 132 -3.77 -11.54 -7.07
C GLU A 132 -4.49 -10.33 -7.65
N PHE A 133 -3.77 -9.49 -8.38
CA PHE A 133 -4.27 -8.24 -8.93
C PHE A 133 -4.88 -8.48 -10.31
N ALA A 134 -6.20 -8.45 -10.37
CA ALA A 134 -6.93 -8.57 -11.64
C ALA A 134 -7.13 -7.22 -12.32
N SER A 135 -7.20 -6.13 -11.54
CA SER A 135 -7.26 -4.74 -12.02
C SER A 135 -6.51 -3.84 -11.04
N PHE A 136 -5.67 -2.96 -11.55
CA PHE A 136 -4.88 -2.02 -10.75
C PHE A 136 -4.89 -0.60 -11.33
N SER A 137 -5.38 0.36 -10.56
CA SER A 137 -5.30 1.79 -10.86
C SER A 137 -4.40 2.45 -9.84
N GLY A 138 -3.30 3.04 -10.30
CA GLY A 138 -2.23 3.42 -9.39
C GLY A 138 -0.85 3.51 -10.02
N ASN A 139 0.13 3.72 -9.14
CA ASN A 139 1.54 3.51 -9.45
C ASN A 139 2.01 2.25 -8.75
N LEU A 140 2.78 1.43 -9.47
CA LEU A 140 3.44 0.26 -8.92
C LEU A 140 4.94 0.38 -9.22
N ASN A 141 5.73 0.74 -8.22
CA ASN A 141 7.17 0.95 -8.41
C ASN A 141 7.88 -0.39 -8.38
N LEU A 142 7.95 -1.08 -9.52
CA LEU A 142 8.70 -2.31 -9.70
C LEU A 142 9.81 -2.07 -10.71
N LYS A 143 11.02 -2.59 -10.46
CA LYS A 143 12.09 -2.58 -11.46
C LYS A 143 12.25 -3.96 -12.08
N ILE A 144 12.61 -3.97 -13.36
CA ILE A 144 12.93 -5.18 -14.10
C ILE A 144 14.32 -5.04 -14.69
N ASN A 145 15.16 -6.06 -14.54
CA ASN A 145 16.44 -6.13 -15.22
C ASN A 145 16.20 -6.33 -16.72
N ASP A 146 16.73 -5.41 -17.52
CA ASP A 146 16.73 -5.52 -18.98
C ASP A 146 17.65 -6.67 -19.46
N ALA A 147 17.74 -6.85 -20.78
CA ALA A 147 18.56 -7.92 -21.37
C ALA A 147 20.07 -7.82 -21.04
N ASP A 148 20.54 -6.63 -20.67
CA ASP A 148 21.91 -6.34 -20.28
C ASP A 148 22.12 -6.39 -18.75
N GLY A 149 21.06 -6.64 -17.99
CA GLY A 149 21.06 -6.71 -16.53
C GLY A 149 20.95 -5.35 -15.83
N ASN A 150 20.56 -4.29 -16.54
CA ASN A 150 20.34 -2.98 -15.93
C ASN A 150 18.90 -2.90 -15.38
N PRO A 151 18.72 -2.36 -14.16
CA PRO A 151 17.39 -2.17 -13.60
C PRO A 151 16.66 -1.01 -14.31
N VAL A 152 15.51 -1.30 -14.90
CA VAL A 152 14.62 -0.33 -15.57
C VAL A 152 13.27 -0.33 -14.88
N ASP A 153 12.63 0.84 -14.77
CA ASP A 153 11.28 0.94 -14.20
C ASP A 153 10.28 0.19 -15.09
N ALA A 154 9.52 -0.71 -14.47
CA ALA A 154 8.44 -1.42 -15.12
C ALA A 154 7.26 -0.48 -15.38
N MET A 155 6.53 -0.75 -16.44
CA MET A 155 5.34 0.01 -16.83
C MET A 155 4.09 -0.87 -16.71
N LEU A 156 2.99 -0.23 -16.34
CA LEU A 156 1.66 -0.83 -16.28
C LEU A 156 0.97 -0.70 -17.64
N PHE A 157 0.25 -1.75 -18.04
CA PHE A 157 -0.46 -1.84 -19.31
C PHE A 157 -1.87 -2.39 -19.13
N ASP A 158 -2.77 -1.98 -20.03
CA ASP A 158 -4.09 -2.58 -20.17
C ASP A 158 -4.03 -3.91 -20.95
N ASP A 159 -5.20 -4.55 -21.12
CA ASP A 159 -5.32 -5.81 -21.87
C ASP A 159 -4.93 -5.70 -23.35
N ALA A 160 -4.91 -4.49 -23.91
CA ALA A 160 -4.48 -4.22 -25.28
C ALA A 160 -2.97 -3.94 -25.39
N GLY A 161 -2.24 -3.94 -24.27
CA GLY A 161 -0.82 -3.64 -24.23
C GLY A 161 -0.52 -2.14 -24.32
N VAL A 162 -1.50 -1.27 -24.04
CA VAL A 162 -1.31 0.19 -24.01
C VAL A 162 -0.95 0.61 -22.60
N ALA A 163 0.08 1.45 -22.50
CA ALA A 163 0.52 2.06 -21.26
C ALA A 163 -0.64 2.77 -20.52
N THR A 164 -0.85 2.41 -19.26
CA THR A 164 -1.92 2.99 -18.43
C THR A 164 -1.58 2.93 -16.95
N ASN A 165 -2.09 3.88 -16.18
CA ASN A 165 -2.14 3.82 -14.71
C ASN A 165 -3.58 3.64 -14.19
N HIS A 166 -4.52 3.32 -15.08
CA HIS A 166 -5.92 3.10 -14.80
C HIS A 166 -6.33 1.71 -15.28
N ARG A 167 -6.84 0.89 -14.36
CA ARG A 167 -7.30 -0.50 -14.58
C ARG A 167 -6.29 -1.33 -15.38
N ALA A 168 -5.01 -1.19 -15.04
CA ALA A 168 -3.96 -2.00 -15.60
C ALA A 168 -4.19 -3.47 -15.22
N THR A 169 -3.90 -4.36 -16.15
CA THR A 169 -4.00 -5.81 -15.99
C THR A 169 -2.65 -6.49 -16.19
N GLN A 170 -1.67 -5.75 -16.72
CA GLN A 170 -0.34 -6.24 -17.06
C GLN A 170 0.76 -5.30 -16.54
N ILE A 171 1.95 -5.88 -16.34
CA ILE A 171 3.18 -5.14 -16.01
C ILE A 171 4.35 -5.70 -16.81
N GLY A 172 5.27 -4.83 -17.20
CA GLY A 172 6.43 -5.25 -17.98
C GLY A 172 7.27 -4.11 -18.54
N LEU A 173 7.98 -4.41 -19.63
CA LEU A 173 8.81 -3.45 -20.35
C LEU A 173 8.12 -2.99 -21.65
N ALA A 174 8.15 -1.68 -21.89
CA ALA A 174 7.67 -1.08 -23.12
C ALA A 174 8.65 -1.31 -24.29
N GLY A 175 8.12 -1.42 -25.50
CA GLY A 175 8.89 -1.32 -26.73
C GLY A 175 9.19 0.13 -27.12
N GLU A 176 9.88 0.32 -28.25
CA GLU A 176 10.21 1.67 -28.77
C GLU A 176 8.96 2.51 -29.08
N ASP A 177 7.82 1.87 -29.36
CA ASP A 177 6.54 2.52 -29.64
C ASP A 177 5.71 2.82 -28.37
N GLY A 178 6.24 2.50 -27.18
CA GLY A 178 5.57 2.69 -25.90
C GLY A 178 4.48 1.66 -25.60
N THR A 179 4.31 0.63 -26.44
CA THR A 179 3.39 -0.47 -26.19
C THR A 179 4.10 -1.63 -25.48
N CYS A 180 3.32 -2.53 -24.91
CA CYS A 180 3.84 -3.71 -24.24
C CYS A 180 4.70 -4.58 -25.19
N SER A 181 5.99 -4.70 -24.88
CA SER A 181 6.93 -5.60 -25.60
C SER A 181 7.12 -6.92 -24.85
N GLN A 182 7.32 -6.82 -23.53
CA GLN A 182 7.51 -7.96 -22.64
C GLN A 182 6.71 -7.73 -21.37
N CYS A 183 5.45 -8.17 -21.34
CA CYS A 183 4.60 -8.02 -20.16
C CYS A 183 4.02 -9.34 -19.72
N VAL A 184 3.66 -9.36 -18.44
CA VAL A 184 2.97 -10.46 -17.80
C VAL A 184 1.69 -9.94 -17.18
N PRO A 185 0.68 -10.80 -16.97
CA PRO A 185 -0.46 -10.47 -16.13
C PRO A 185 -0.01 -10.06 -14.72
N LEU A 186 -0.63 -9.04 -14.15
CA LEU A 186 -0.38 -8.63 -12.76
C LEU A 186 -0.66 -9.75 -11.75
N THR A 187 -1.52 -10.71 -12.11
CA THR A 187 -1.76 -11.93 -11.32
C THR A 187 -0.52 -12.82 -11.14
N ASN A 188 0.55 -12.60 -11.91
CA ASN A 188 1.83 -13.28 -11.69
C ASN A 188 2.63 -12.70 -10.52
N LEU A 189 2.32 -11.48 -10.06
CA LEU A 189 3.01 -10.81 -8.97
C LEU A 189 2.28 -11.07 -7.65
N LEU A 190 2.44 -12.28 -7.10
CA LEU A 190 1.64 -12.73 -5.95
C LEU A 190 2.10 -12.16 -4.60
N SER A 191 3.33 -11.65 -4.50
CA SER A 191 3.84 -10.97 -3.31
C SER A 191 4.85 -9.91 -3.71
N MET A 192 4.79 -8.80 -2.99
CA MET A 192 5.64 -7.64 -3.19
C MET A 192 6.21 -7.15 -1.86
N ASP A 193 7.47 -6.74 -1.90
CA ASP A 193 8.15 -6.10 -0.79
C ASP A 193 7.93 -4.59 -0.87
N ILE A 194 7.14 -4.07 0.06
CA ILE A 194 6.82 -2.65 0.17
C ILE A 194 7.92 -1.99 0.99
N GLY A 195 8.54 -0.95 0.43
CA GLY A 195 9.67 -0.29 1.03
C GLY A 195 10.68 0.21 0.00
N VAL A 196 11.90 0.50 0.48
CA VAL A 196 13.04 0.94 -0.33
C VAL A 196 14.15 -0.10 -0.25
N ASP A 197 14.79 -0.43 -1.37
CA ASP A 197 15.97 -1.30 -1.36
C ASP A 197 17.17 -0.58 -0.75
N ASN A 198 17.72 -1.11 0.35
CA ASN A 198 18.90 -0.56 1.00
C ASN A 198 20.21 -0.93 0.27
N GLY A 199 20.16 -1.84 -0.70
CA GLY A 199 21.32 -2.32 -1.45
C GLY A 199 22.18 -3.35 -0.70
N ASP A 200 21.72 -3.81 0.46
CA ASP A 200 22.36 -4.84 1.28
C ASP A 200 21.50 -6.10 1.44
N GLY A 201 20.41 -6.20 0.66
CA GLY A 201 19.42 -7.28 0.74
C GLY A 201 18.31 -7.04 1.76
N THR A 202 18.31 -5.91 2.47
CA THR A 202 17.22 -5.49 3.35
C THR A 202 16.37 -4.39 2.72
N VAL A 203 15.17 -4.24 3.27
CA VAL A 203 14.17 -3.26 2.85
C VAL A 203 14.01 -2.21 3.94
N GLY A 204 14.26 -0.96 3.57
CA GLY A 204 13.99 0.23 4.37
C GLY A 204 12.54 0.68 4.24
N PHE A 205 12.14 1.62 5.09
CA PHE A 205 10.83 2.25 5.01
C PHE A 205 10.72 3.10 3.74
N THR A 206 9.61 2.94 3.03
CA THR A 206 9.23 3.85 1.95
C THR A 206 8.28 4.92 2.48
N GLU A 207 8.33 6.07 1.83
CA GLU A 207 7.35 7.14 1.99
C GLU A 207 6.34 6.99 0.84
N ASP A 208 5.16 7.61 0.96
CA ASP A 208 4.14 7.63 -0.10
C ASP A 208 3.35 6.34 -0.38
N LEU A 209 3.30 5.38 0.53
CA LEU A 209 2.25 4.35 0.44
C LEU A 209 0.88 4.98 0.79
N PHE A 210 -0.02 5.07 -0.19
CA PHE A 210 -1.38 5.57 0.05
C PHE A 210 -2.42 5.02 -0.93
N LEU A 211 -3.66 5.01 -0.45
CA LEU A 211 -4.87 4.74 -1.23
C LEU A 211 -5.72 6.01 -1.28
N ALA A 212 -6.07 6.46 -2.47
CA ALA A 212 -6.82 7.68 -2.72
C ALA A 212 -8.15 7.42 -3.44
N PHE A 213 -9.12 8.26 -3.13
CA PHE A 213 -10.45 8.31 -3.71
C PHE A 213 -10.74 9.74 -4.15
N GLN A 214 -10.93 9.97 -5.44
CA GLN A 214 -11.12 11.32 -5.97
C GLN A 214 -12.15 11.36 -7.10
N ARG A 215 -12.85 12.49 -7.20
CA ARG A 215 -13.91 12.77 -8.20
C ARG A 215 -13.39 13.55 -9.41
N GLU A 216 -12.13 13.91 -9.38
CA GLU A 216 -11.39 14.58 -10.43
C GLU A 216 -9.90 14.28 -10.22
N SER A 217 -9.05 14.62 -11.19
CA SER A 217 -7.61 14.46 -11.00
C SER A 217 -7.10 15.33 -9.84
N VAL A 218 -6.33 14.74 -8.94
CA VAL A 218 -5.68 15.38 -7.80
C VAL A 218 -4.17 15.17 -7.88
N ASP A 219 -3.41 16.26 -7.75
CA ASP A 219 -1.95 16.22 -7.68
C ASP A 219 -1.54 16.06 -6.21
N TRP A 220 -1.56 14.82 -5.72
CA TRP A 220 -1.26 14.51 -4.33
C TRP A 220 0.19 14.86 -4.00
N GLN A 221 0.43 15.53 -2.87
CA GLN A 221 1.80 15.89 -2.50
C GLN A 221 2.62 14.64 -2.16
N ASP A 222 3.81 14.59 -2.75
CA ASP A 222 4.86 13.64 -2.39
C ASP A 222 5.35 13.95 -0.96
N LEU A 223 5.48 12.91 -0.13
CA LEU A 223 5.96 13.01 1.25
C LEU A 223 7.47 13.07 1.31
N GLY A 224 8.15 12.39 0.39
CA GLY A 224 9.61 12.33 0.30
C GLY A 224 10.25 13.47 -0.51
N GLY A 225 9.46 14.37 -1.10
CA GLY A 225 10.00 15.48 -1.89
C GLY A 225 9.00 16.57 -2.27
N PRO A 226 9.45 17.60 -3.01
CA PRO A 226 8.58 18.68 -3.50
C PRO A 226 7.69 18.26 -4.69
N GLY A 227 7.63 16.96 -4.99
CA GLY A 227 6.92 16.40 -6.12
C GLY A 227 5.40 16.33 -5.90
N ALA A 228 4.70 15.92 -6.95
CA ALA A 228 3.30 15.55 -6.87
C ALA A 228 3.06 14.24 -7.60
N ILE A 229 2.22 13.40 -7.00
CA ILE A 229 1.76 12.13 -7.54
C ILE A 229 0.35 12.35 -8.08
N GLN A 230 0.22 12.36 -9.39
CA GLN A 230 -1.06 12.61 -10.05
C GLN A 230 -1.96 11.38 -9.94
N GLY A 231 -3.02 11.48 -9.14
CA GLY A 231 -4.11 10.51 -9.06
C GLY A 231 -5.27 10.92 -9.99
N PRO A 232 -5.59 10.16 -11.05
CA PRO A 232 -6.77 10.40 -11.89
C PRO A 232 -8.09 10.23 -11.11
N GLU A 233 -9.21 10.66 -11.69
CA GLU A 233 -10.54 10.36 -11.11
C GLU A 233 -10.73 8.85 -10.84
N GLY A 234 -11.37 8.52 -9.72
CA GLY A 234 -11.61 7.14 -9.28
C GLY A 234 -10.79 6.76 -8.04
N VAL A 235 -10.47 5.48 -7.94
CA VAL A 235 -9.57 4.94 -6.91
C VAL A 235 -8.15 4.85 -7.44
N PHE A 236 -7.17 5.24 -6.62
CA PHE A 236 -5.76 5.23 -6.97
C PHE A 236 -4.91 4.70 -5.82
N LEU A 237 -4.07 3.70 -6.08
CA LEU A 237 -3.14 3.13 -5.11
C LEU A 237 -1.70 3.45 -5.52
N ASN A 238 -0.98 4.24 -4.71
CA ASN A 238 0.46 4.40 -4.87
C ASN A 238 1.16 3.31 -4.08
N LEU A 239 1.85 2.40 -4.75
CA LEU A 239 2.48 1.23 -4.15
C LEU A 239 4.00 1.22 -4.43
N PRO A 240 4.81 1.83 -3.54
CA PRO A 240 6.26 1.79 -3.68
C PRO A 240 6.79 0.40 -3.27
N THR A 241 7.53 -0.26 -4.16
CA THR A 241 8.18 -1.54 -3.85
C THR A 241 9.69 -1.41 -3.92
N SER A 242 10.41 -2.23 -3.15
CA SER A 242 11.87 -2.32 -3.20
C SER A 242 12.37 -3.29 -4.28
N MET A 243 11.47 -3.88 -5.05
CA MET A 243 11.79 -5.06 -5.85
C MET A 243 12.46 -4.71 -7.17
N THR A 244 13.54 -5.43 -7.46
CA THR A 244 14.11 -5.55 -8.81
C THR A 244 14.06 -7.02 -9.22
N LEU A 245 13.36 -7.32 -10.32
CA LEU A 245 13.15 -8.69 -10.79
C LEU A 245 13.79 -8.92 -12.15
N ASP A 246 14.19 -10.16 -12.42
CA ASP A 246 14.45 -10.58 -13.80
C ASP A 246 13.13 -10.85 -14.53
N MET A 247 13.06 -10.52 -15.82
CA MET A 247 11.87 -10.78 -16.65
C MET A 247 11.43 -12.25 -16.59
N GLN A 248 12.38 -13.19 -16.52
CA GLN A 248 12.06 -14.62 -16.41
C GLN A 248 11.38 -14.97 -15.08
N THR A 249 11.81 -14.36 -13.97
CA THR A 249 11.17 -14.55 -12.65
C THR A 249 9.74 -14.05 -12.68
N LEU A 250 9.52 -12.87 -13.26
CA LEU A 250 8.20 -12.27 -13.41
C LEU A 250 7.27 -13.12 -14.33
N GLN A 251 7.81 -13.70 -15.42
CA GLN A 251 7.10 -14.63 -16.31
C GLN A 251 6.72 -15.95 -15.64
N ASN A 252 7.60 -16.49 -14.81
CA ASN A 252 7.35 -17.70 -14.04
C ASN A 252 6.37 -17.47 -12.87
N GLY A 253 6.18 -16.22 -12.47
CA GLY A 253 5.38 -15.81 -11.32
C GLY A 253 6.23 -15.64 -10.07
N VAL A 254 6.05 -14.51 -9.40
CA VAL A 254 6.62 -14.26 -8.07
C VAL A 254 5.85 -15.08 -7.05
N GLN A 255 6.56 -15.83 -6.23
CA GLN A 255 5.93 -16.71 -5.26
C GLN A 255 5.19 -15.93 -4.18
N ARG A 256 4.05 -16.48 -3.75
CA ARG A 256 3.29 -15.94 -2.65
C ARG A 256 3.96 -16.24 -1.31
N GLU A 257 4.09 -15.22 -0.48
CA GLU A 257 4.45 -15.40 0.93
C GLU A 257 3.36 -16.15 1.71
N ARG A 258 3.74 -16.85 2.78
CA ARG A 258 2.80 -17.62 3.58
C ARG A 258 1.94 -16.67 4.39
N THR A 259 0.68 -16.50 4.04
CA THR A 259 -0.19 -15.52 4.71
C THR A 259 -1.06 -16.14 5.82
N HIS A 260 -0.99 -17.47 5.96
CA HIS A 260 -1.79 -18.27 6.88
C HIS A 260 -0.94 -19.28 7.66
N TYR A 261 -1.31 -19.53 8.92
CA TYR A 261 -0.65 -20.55 9.76
C TYR A 261 -0.84 -21.96 9.20
N VAL A 262 -1.96 -22.28 8.55
CA VAL A 262 -2.07 -23.53 7.78
C VAL A 262 -1.88 -23.18 6.32
N ASP A 263 -0.69 -23.47 5.79
CA ASP A 263 -0.39 -23.26 4.37
C ASP A 263 -1.04 -24.38 3.54
N ARG A 264 -2.06 -24.03 2.75
CA ARG A 264 -2.79 -24.97 1.88
C ARG A 264 -2.34 -24.91 0.42
N GLY A 265 -1.30 -24.13 0.10
CA GLY A 265 -0.69 -24.08 -1.24
C GLY A 265 -1.47 -23.33 -2.33
N THR A 266 -2.75 -22.97 -2.11
CA THR A 266 -3.57 -22.23 -3.08
C THR A 266 -4.59 -21.30 -2.39
N GLY A 267 -4.21 -20.05 -2.11
CA GLY A 267 -5.15 -19.01 -1.64
C GLY A 267 -5.60 -19.13 -0.17
N MET A 268 -6.61 -18.34 0.20
CA MET A 268 -7.14 -18.26 1.58
C MET A 268 -7.95 -19.50 2.03
N PHE A 269 -8.22 -20.47 1.15
CA PHE A 269 -9.08 -21.64 1.44
C PHE A 269 -8.51 -22.98 0.99
#